data_AF-C5J3S3-F1
#
_entry.id   AF-C5J3S3-F1
#
_cell.length_a   1.000
_cell.length_b   1.000
_cell.length_c   1.000
_cell.angle_alpha   90.00
_cell.angle_beta   90.00
_cell.angle_gamma   90.00
#
_symmetry.space_group_name_H-M   'P 1'
#
loop_
_entity.id
_entity.type
_entity.pdbx_description
1 polymer ?
#
loop_
_entity_poly.entity_id
_entity_poly.type
_entity_poly.pdbx_seq_one_letter_code
_entity_poly.pdbx_strand_id
1 'polypeptide(L)'
;MSWLSFMPPALAPCRAASRSGVAWPLRLLGLSAVQARSVPAASCKWNNRHDYNPVPRRTATTASAPSAVPYASLTVGIPRETFPNERRVAITPQNVALLLKKGFSRVLIERGAGDAAQFPDEAYTKAGATIVDRDAVWSQSDILLKVRAPSIDGPNNEVQAVREGGTIISFLYPVQNRPVVEALASRGVTSFAMDRIPRISRAQVFDAL
;
A
#
# COMPACT_ATOMS: atom_id res chain seq x y z
N MET A 1 -4.85 40.81 32.91
CA MET A 1 -5.29 39.54 33.51
C MET A 1 -4.27 38.47 33.13
N SER A 2 -3.39 38.15 34.08
CA SER A 2 -2.39 37.07 34.05
C SER A 2 -3.07 35.69 34.16
N TRP A 3 -2.32 34.61 33.89
CA TRP A 3 -2.42 33.20 34.38
C TRP A 3 -1.97 32.28 33.22
N LEU A 4 -0.66 32.00 33.03
CA LEU A 4 0.16 30.94 33.65
C LEU A 4 -0.42 29.52 33.55
N SER A 5 0.35 28.68 32.84
CA SER A 5 0.66 27.26 33.00
C SER A 5 -0.07 26.49 34.10
N PHE A 6 -0.40 25.22 33.85
CA PHE A 6 0.12 24.08 34.61
C PHE A 6 -0.36 22.74 34.00
N MET A 7 0.61 21.86 33.74
CA MET A 7 0.43 20.45 33.39
C MET A 7 0.09 19.66 34.67
N PRO A 8 -0.64 18.54 34.57
CA PRO A 8 -0.38 17.43 35.48
C PRO A 8 -0.24 16.06 34.77
N PRO A 9 0.69 15.19 35.23
CA PRO A 9 0.77 13.79 34.88
C PRO A 9 0.03 12.92 35.90
N ALA A 10 -0.46 11.73 35.52
CA ALA A 10 -0.62 10.61 36.44
C ALA A 10 -0.87 9.27 35.71
N LEU A 11 0.08 8.37 35.88
CA LEU A 11 -0.10 6.93 35.77
C LEU A 11 -0.98 6.43 36.93
N ALA A 12 -1.91 5.51 36.67
CA ALA A 12 -2.35 4.52 37.67
C ALA A 12 -3.04 3.30 37.01
N PRO A 13 -2.97 2.11 37.63
CA PRO A 13 -3.04 0.81 36.95
C PRO A 13 -4.43 0.17 36.90
N CYS A 14 -4.60 -0.77 35.96
CA CYS A 14 -5.76 -1.64 35.82
C CYS A 14 -5.99 -2.51 37.07
N ARG A 15 -7.21 -2.41 37.65
CA ARG A 15 -7.75 -3.40 38.59
C ARG A 15 -8.22 -4.64 37.84
N ALA A 16 -7.69 -5.80 38.19
CA ALA A 16 -8.24 -7.10 37.80
C ALA A 16 -9.53 -7.37 38.58
N ALA A 17 -10.58 -7.74 37.85
CA ALA A 17 -11.88 -8.10 38.40
C ALA A 17 -11.83 -9.47 39.10
N SER A 18 -12.42 -9.53 40.29
CA SER A 18 -12.77 -10.77 40.98
C SER A 18 -13.95 -11.45 40.25
N ARG A 19 -13.87 -12.77 40.07
CA ARG A 19 -15.07 -13.60 39.84
C ARG A 19 -15.21 -14.61 40.97
N SER A 20 -16.40 -14.52 41.56
CA SER A 20 -16.99 -15.34 42.60
C SER A 20 -17.04 -16.81 42.23
N GLY A 21 -16.88 -17.65 43.24
CA GLY A 21 -16.86 -19.09 43.12
C GLY A 21 -18.23 -19.72 42.87
N VAL A 22 -18.19 -20.96 42.39
CA VAL A 22 -19.26 -21.95 42.53
C VAL A 22 -18.57 -23.27 42.87
N ALA A 23 -18.91 -23.80 44.04
CA ALA A 23 -18.38 -25.04 44.59
C ALA A 23 -19.12 -26.24 43.99
N TRP A 24 -18.37 -27.28 43.58
CA TRP A 24 -18.89 -28.61 43.23
C TRP A 24 -18.25 -29.67 44.13
N PRO A 25 -18.98 -30.74 44.50
CA PRO A 25 -18.66 -31.57 45.66
C PRO A 25 -17.60 -32.64 45.38
N LEU A 26 -16.97 -33.06 46.48
CA LEU A 26 -15.91 -34.05 46.57
C LEU A 26 -16.29 -35.43 46.02
N ARG A 27 -15.36 -36.00 45.22
CA ARG A 27 -15.14 -37.46 45.17
C ARG A 27 -13.72 -37.76 45.63
N LEU A 28 -13.64 -38.47 46.76
CA LEU A 28 -12.45 -39.11 47.29
C LEU A 28 -12.01 -40.23 46.36
N LEU A 29 -10.73 -40.23 45.95
CA LEU A 29 -9.98 -41.42 45.56
C LEU A 29 -8.47 -41.11 45.61
N GLY A 30 -7.74 -41.90 46.38
CA GLY A 30 -6.30 -42.13 46.19
C GLY A 30 -5.35 -41.20 46.96
N LEU A 31 -5.01 -41.59 48.18
CA LEU A 31 -3.76 -41.19 48.82
C LEU A 31 -2.59 -41.68 47.97
N SER A 32 -1.88 -40.76 47.30
CA SER A 32 -0.48 -40.96 46.94
C SER A 32 0.32 -39.89 47.67
N ALA A 33 1.21 -40.32 48.55
CA ALA A 33 2.09 -39.45 49.29
C ALA A 33 2.95 -38.63 48.31
N VAL A 34 2.65 -37.34 48.16
CA VAL A 34 3.53 -36.41 47.48
C VAL A 34 4.61 -36.01 48.47
N GLN A 35 5.76 -36.67 48.35
CA GLN A 35 6.95 -36.30 49.10
C GLN A 35 7.43 -34.94 48.60
N ALA A 36 7.35 -33.93 49.47
CA ALA A 36 7.88 -32.60 49.19
C ALA A 36 9.40 -32.72 49.00
N ARG A 37 9.86 -32.64 47.75
CA ARG A 37 11.27 -32.41 47.46
C ARG A 37 11.55 -30.94 47.70
N SER A 38 12.34 -30.65 48.73
CA SER A 38 13.01 -29.36 48.85
C SER A 38 13.95 -29.19 47.66
N VAL A 39 13.75 -28.14 46.87
CA VAL A 39 14.70 -27.73 45.84
C VAL A 39 15.81 -26.97 46.57
N PRO A 40 17.07 -27.41 46.56
CA PRO A 40 18.15 -26.61 47.10
C PRO A 40 18.26 -25.34 46.26
N ALA A 41 18.39 -24.18 46.93
CA ALA A 41 18.71 -22.93 46.28
C ALA A 41 20.11 -23.02 45.67
N ALA A 42 20.20 -23.56 44.46
CA ALA A 42 21.43 -23.56 43.69
C ALA A 42 21.72 -22.11 43.31
N SER A 43 22.79 -21.57 43.88
CA SER A 43 23.34 -20.28 43.47
C SER A 43 23.67 -20.37 41.98
N CYS A 44 22.89 -19.69 41.14
CA CYS A 44 23.26 -19.46 39.75
C CYS A 44 24.47 -18.52 39.73
N LYS A 45 25.67 -19.08 39.89
CA LYS A 45 26.90 -18.40 39.48
C LYS A 45 26.91 -18.42 37.96
N TRP A 46 26.58 -17.27 37.37
CA TRP A 46 26.76 -17.01 35.95
C TRP A 46 28.25 -17.19 35.62
N ASN A 47 28.56 -18.28 34.92
CA ASN A 47 29.91 -18.58 34.50
C ASN A 47 30.21 -17.75 33.25
N ASN A 48 30.98 -16.67 33.40
CA ASN A 48 31.58 -15.95 32.28
C ASN A 48 32.65 -16.85 31.64
N ARG A 49 32.27 -17.70 30.69
CA ARG A 49 33.22 -18.22 29.70
C ARG A 49 32.65 -18.04 28.30
N HIS A 50 33.46 -17.32 27.54
CA HIS A 50 33.30 -16.95 26.16
C HIS A 50 33.31 -18.18 25.26
N ASP A 51 32.17 -18.58 24.74
CA ASP A 51 32.07 -19.34 23.49
C ASP A 51 30.94 -18.72 22.64
N TYR A 52 31.13 -17.44 22.29
CA TYR A 52 30.35 -16.80 21.25
C TYR A 52 31.01 -17.14 19.91
N ASN A 53 30.41 -18.04 19.13
CA ASN A 53 30.82 -18.25 17.74
C ASN A 53 30.16 -17.15 16.90
N PRO A 54 30.91 -16.11 16.45
CA PRO A 54 30.30 -15.03 15.69
C PRO A 54 29.79 -15.58 14.37
N VAL A 55 28.48 -15.44 14.12
CA VAL A 55 27.90 -15.69 12.80
C VAL A 55 28.70 -14.86 11.79
N PRO A 56 29.23 -15.45 10.70
CA PRO A 56 29.96 -14.66 9.72
C PRO A 56 29.06 -13.53 9.23
N ARG A 57 29.50 -12.29 9.47
CA ARG A 57 28.84 -11.10 8.91
C ARG A 57 28.76 -11.34 7.41
N ARG A 58 27.55 -11.49 6.86
CA ARG A 58 27.32 -11.40 5.42
C ARG A 58 27.99 -10.10 4.98
N THR A 59 29.15 -10.19 4.36
CA THR A 59 29.73 -9.08 3.61
C THR A 59 28.64 -8.68 2.64
N ALA A 60 28.14 -7.45 2.78
CA ALA A 60 27.13 -6.94 1.88
C ALA A 60 27.71 -7.08 0.47
N THR A 61 27.24 -8.08 -0.28
CA THR A 61 27.41 -8.08 -1.73
C THR A 61 26.91 -6.72 -2.16
N THR A 62 27.79 -5.90 -2.73
CA THR A 62 27.39 -4.62 -3.32
C THR A 62 26.45 -4.98 -4.46
N ALA A 63 25.15 -5.07 -4.15
CA ALA A 63 24.13 -5.29 -5.16
C ALA A 63 24.34 -4.16 -6.17
N SER A 64 24.64 -4.53 -7.42
CA SER A 64 24.72 -3.57 -8.52
C SER A 64 23.49 -2.69 -8.44
N ALA A 65 23.68 -1.37 -8.36
CA ALA A 65 22.58 -0.43 -8.24
C ALA A 65 21.52 -0.80 -9.29
N PRO A 66 20.24 -0.97 -8.92
CA PRO A 66 19.23 -1.29 -9.90
C PRO A 66 19.27 -0.22 -10.99
N SER A 67 19.25 -0.64 -12.26
CA SER A 67 19.18 0.27 -13.40
C SER A 67 17.84 1.01 -13.35
N ALA A 68 17.82 2.15 -12.65
CA ALA A 68 16.62 2.94 -12.46
C ALA A 68 16.42 3.84 -13.69
N VAL A 69 15.24 3.73 -14.31
CA VAL A 69 14.82 4.68 -15.35
C VAL A 69 14.60 6.04 -14.67
N PRO A 70 15.22 7.13 -15.16
CA PRO A 70 15.04 8.44 -14.54
C PRO A 70 13.62 8.96 -14.73
N TYR A 71 13.10 9.74 -13.77
CA TYR A 71 11.76 10.34 -13.89
C TYR A 71 11.61 11.23 -15.14
N ALA A 72 12.69 11.89 -15.55
CA ALA A 72 12.70 12.78 -16.71
C ALA A 72 12.41 12.08 -18.05
N SER A 73 12.52 10.75 -18.11
CA SER A 73 12.15 9.96 -19.29
C SER A 73 10.78 9.29 -19.17
N LEU A 74 10.12 9.36 -18.00
CA LEU A 74 8.84 8.71 -17.76
C LEU A 74 7.67 9.65 -18.03
N THR A 75 6.68 9.15 -18.76
CA THR A 75 5.41 9.81 -19.04
C THR A 75 4.28 9.18 -18.22
N VAL A 76 3.50 10.02 -17.54
CA VAL A 76 2.30 9.60 -16.79
C VAL A 76 1.05 9.92 -17.61
N GLY A 77 0.18 8.94 -17.81
CA GLY A 77 -1.07 9.06 -18.56
C GLY A 77 -2.30 8.90 -17.70
N ILE A 78 -3.30 9.73 -17.94
CA ILE A 78 -4.59 9.71 -17.26
C ILE A 78 -5.70 9.61 -18.32
N PRO A 79 -6.18 8.39 -18.61
CA PRO A 79 -7.32 8.19 -19.51
C PRO A 79 -8.63 8.61 -18.84
N ARG A 80 -9.65 8.86 -19.67
CA ARG A 80 -11.01 9.10 -19.21
C ARG A 80 -11.64 7.79 -18.74
N GLU A 81 -12.47 7.88 -17.71
CA GLU A 81 -13.26 6.73 -17.27
C GLU A 81 -14.40 6.42 -18.23
N THR A 82 -14.50 5.16 -18.62
CA THR A 82 -15.48 4.64 -19.59
C THR A 82 -16.64 3.92 -18.90
N PHE A 83 -16.50 3.59 -17.61
CA PHE A 83 -17.53 2.87 -16.87
C PHE A 83 -18.77 3.75 -16.65
N PRO A 84 -19.99 3.23 -16.85
CA PRO A 84 -21.20 4.03 -16.71
C PRO A 84 -21.33 4.59 -15.29
N ASN A 85 -21.69 5.88 -15.19
CA ASN A 85 -21.83 6.63 -13.94
C ASN A 85 -20.54 6.80 -13.11
N GLU A 86 -19.36 6.43 -13.62
CA GLU A 86 -18.10 6.81 -12.97
C GLU A 86 -17.81 8.28 -13.26
N ARG A 87 -17.76 9.08 -12.18
CA ARG A 87 -17.55 10.54 -12.27
C ARG A 87 -16.17 10.96 -11.75
N ARG A 88 -15.42 10.03 -11.15
CA ARG A 88 -14.09 10.34 -10.61
C ARG A 88 -13.06 10.38 -11.73
N VAL A 89 -11.96 11.06 -11.44
CA VAL A 89 -10.76 11.10 -12.27
C VAL A 89 -9.58 10.64 -11.42
N ALA A 90 -8.59 9.98 -12.02
CA ALA A 90 -7.47 9.39 -11.29
C ALA A 90 -6.55 10.43 -10.62
N ILE A 91 -6.48 11.66 -11.17
CA ILE A 91 -5.64 12.73 -10.65
C ILE A 91 -6.38 14.06 -10.67
N THR A 92 -6.12 14.92 -9.68
CA THR A 92 -6.60 16.30 -9.65
C THR A 92 -5.57 17.25 -10.27
N PRO A 93 -5.96 18.44 -10.77
CA PRO A 93 -5.01 19.41 -11.33
C PRO A 93 -3.87 19.80 -10.38
N GLN A 94 -4.14 19.84 -9.06
CA GLN A 94 -3.11 20.13 -8.06
C GLN A 94 -2.04 19.03 -8.00
N ASN A 95 -2.44 17.77 -8.09
CA ASN A 95 -1.52 16.63 -8.05
C ASN A 95 -0.71 16.51 -9.34
N VAL A 96 -1.22 16.98 -10.48
CA VAL A 96 -0.45 17.09 -11.73
C VAL A 96 0.78 17.97 -11.54
N ALA A 97 0.61 19.16 -10.96
CA ALA A 97 1.73 20.06 -10.68
C ALA A 97 2.76 19.43 -9.73
N LEU A 98 2.30 18.62 -8.76
CA LEU A 98 3.19 17.88 -7.86
C LEU A 98 4.00 16.81 -8.60
N LEU A 99 3.41 16.07 -9.55
CA LEU A 99 4.13 15.09 -10.36
C LEU A 99 5.21 15.77 -11.21
N LEU A 100 4.86 16.86 -11.91
CA LEU A 100 5.84 17.61 -12.69
C LEU A 100 6.99 18.13 -11.81
N LYS A 101 6.68 18.62 -10.60
CA LYS A 101 7.69 19.03 -9.62
C LYS A 101 8.61 17.89 -9.14
N LYS A 102 8.13 16.64 -9.15
CA LYS A 102 8.96 15.45 -8.85
C LYS A 102 9.91 15.08 -9.99
N GLY A 103 9.75 15.67 -11.17
CA GLY A 103 10.65 15.49 -12.32
C GLY A 103 10.15 14.50 -13.36
N PHE A 104 8.86 14.16 -13.37
CA PHE A 104 8.27 13.40 -14.50
C PHE A 104 8.33 14.24 -15.78
N SER A 105 8.64 13.60 -16.91
CA SER A 105 8.83 14.28 -18.20
C SER A 105 7.63 15.12 -18.61
N ARG A 106 6.45 14.47 -18.58
CA ARG A 106 5.16 15.06 -18.94
C ARG A 106 4.02 14.26 -18.31
N VAL A 107 2.90 14.93 -18.14
CA VAL A 107 1.64 14.34 -17.70
C VAL A 107 0.63 14.51 -18.83
N LEU A 108 0.18 13.39 -19.41
CA LEU A 108 -0.79 13.32 -20.49
C LEU A 108 -2.17 13.06 -19.91
N ILE A 109 -3.16 13.85 -20.32
CA ILE A 109 -4.54 13.72 -19.85
C ILE A 109 -5.45 13.61 -21.07
N GLU A 110 -6.34 12.62 -21.06
CA GLU A 110 -7.35 12.48 -22.11
C GLU A 110 -8.33 13.66 -22.05
N ARG A 111 -8.65 14.22 -23.21
CA ARG A 111 -9.64 15.29 -23.36
C ARG A 111 -10.96 14.93 -22.66
N GLY A 112 -11.42 15.80 -21.76
CA GLY A 112 -12.66 15.62 -21.01
C GLY A 112 -12.62 14.53 -19.94
N ALA A 113 -11.43 14.04 -19.55
CA ALA A 113 -11.30 13.06 -18.46
C ALA A 113 -11.80 13.62 -17.11
N GLY A 114 -11.68 14.92 -16.89
CA GLY A 114 -12.08 15.59 -15.66
C GLY A 114 -13.49 16.19 -15.66
N ASP A 115 -14.21 16.19 -16.79
CA ASP A 115 -15.48 16.92 -16.92
C ASP A 115 -16.53 16.44 -15.91
N ALA A 116 -16.66 15.12 -15.74
CA ALA A 116 -17.58 14.52 -14.79
C ALA A 116 -17.20 14.81 -13.31
N ALA A 117 -15.92 15.10 -13.06
CA ALA A 117 -15.37 15.47 -11.77
C ALA A 117 -15.32 17.00 -11.55
N GLN A 118 -15.91 17.80 -12.46
CA GLN A 118 -15.88 19.27 -12.44
C GLN A 118 -14.47 19.88 -12.55
N PHE A 119 -13.55 19.17 -13.21
CA PHE A 119 -12.22 19.69 -13.55
C PHE A 119 -12.12 19.89 -15.07
N PRO A 120 -12.30 21.12 -15.57
CA PRO A 120 -12.20 21.38 -17.00
C PRO A 120 -10.76 21.19 -17.50
N ASP A 121 -10.61 20.84 -18.77
CA ASP A 121 -9.30 20.65 -19.44
C ASP A 121 -8.36 21.86 -19.30
N GLU A 122 -8.91 23.08 -19.21
CA GLU A 122 -8.14 24.30 -18.96
C GLU A 122 -7.41 24.29 -17.62
N ALA A 123 -8.01 23.71 -16.58
CA ALA A 123 -7.39 23.63 -15.25
C ALA A 123 -6.16 22.74 -15.27
N TYR A 124 -6.20 21.64 -16.02
CA TYR A 124 -5.06 20.76 -16.24
C TYR A 124 -3.97 21.39 -17.08
N THR A 125 -4.35 22.11 -18.14
CA THR A 125 -3.40 22.85 -18.97
C THR A 125 -2.67 23.92 -18.15
N LYS A 126 -3.38 24.66 -17.30
CA LYS A 126 -2.79 25.63 -16.35
C LYS A 126 -1.86 24.97 -15.32
N ALA A 127 -2.12 23.72 -14.94
CA ALA A 127 -1.25 22.93 -14.07
C ALA A 127 -0.01 22.36 -14.78
N GLY A 128 0.10 22.52 -16.10
CA GLY A 128 1.22 22.03 -16.91
C GLY A 128 1.04 20.65 -17.52
N ALA A 129 -0.16 20.05 -17.45
CA ALA A 129 -0.46 18.83 -18.19
C ALA A 129 -0.67 19.12 -19.68
N THR A 130 -0.43 18.10 -20.50
CA THR A 130 -0.74 18.11 -21.94
C THR A 130 -2.03 17.36 -22.17
N ILE A 131 -3.03 18.05 -22.72
CA ILE A 131 -4.29 17.43 -23.15
C ILE A 131 -4.09 16.75 -24.50
N VAL A 132 -4.47 15.49 -24.58
CA VAL A 132 -4.31 14.67 -25.79
C VAL A 132 -5.56 13.82 -26.02
N ASP A 133 -5.67 13.23 -27.21
CA ASP A 133 -6.72 12.27 -27.50
C ASP A 133 -6.44 10.91 -26.85
N ARG A 134 -7.49 10.09 -26.77
CA ARG A 134 -7.45 8.78 -26.12
C ARG A 134 -6.25 7.95 -26.55
N ASP A 135 -6.10 7.68 -27.85
CA ASP A 135 -5.08 6.77 -28.37
C ASP A 135 -3.65 7.25 -28.04
N ALA A 136 -3.45 8.57 -28.00
CA ALA A 136 -2.18 9.16 -27.61
C ALA A 136 -1.87 8.95 -26.12
N VAL A 137 -2.86 9.00 -25.22
CA VAL A 137 -2.65 8.68 -23.80
C VAL A 137 -2.17 7.24 -23.64
N TRP A 138 -2.88 6.28 -24.24
CA TRP A 138 -2.58 4.86 -24.05
C TRP A 138 -1.25 4.43 -24.68
N SER A 139 -0.91 4.97 -25.86
CA SER A 139 0.31 4.61 -26.59
C SER A 139 1.58 5.28 -26.06
N GLN A 140 1.48 6.53 -25.59
CA GLN A 140 2.67 7.33 -25.22
C GLN A 140 3.01 7.31 -23.73
N SER A 141 2.16 6.68 -22.89
CA SER A 141 2.34 6.67 -21.44
C SER A 141 3.10 5.44 -20.97
N ASP A 142 4.08 5.64 -20.10
CA ASP A 142 4.81 4.56 -19.44
C ASP A 142 4.08 4.11 -18.17
N ILE A 143 3.44 5.06 -17.48
CA ILE A 143 2.64 4.82 -16.26
C ILE A 143 1.21 5.33 -16.52
N LEU A 144 0.22 4.45 -16.42
CA LEU A 144 -1.19 4.78 -16.54
C LEU A 144 -1.86 4.79 -15.17
N LEU A 145 -2.55 5.88 -14.88
CA LEU A 145 -3.35 6.06 -13.66
C LEU A 145 -4.82 5.99 -14.01
N LYS A 146 -5.52 4.98 -13.50
CA LYS A 146 -6.95 4.79 -13.72
C LYS A 146 -7.65 4.51 -12.39
N VAL A 147 -8.92 4.87 -12.29
CA VAL A 147 -9.73 4.57 -11.11
C VAL A 147 -10.17 3.11 -11.19
N ARG A 148 -10.96 2.75 -12.20
CA ARG A 148 -11.51 1.39 -12.36
C ARG A 148 -10.53 0.46 -13.07
N ALA A 149 -10.80 -0.85 -12.99
CA ALA A 149 -10.06 -1.84 -13.77
C ALA A 149 -10.16 -1.52 -15.28
N PRO A 150 -9.09 -1.74 -16.06
CA PRO A 150 -9.15 -1.59 -17.51
C PRO A 150 -10.14 -2.60 -18.10
N SER A 151 -10.97 -2.15 -19.05
CA SER A 151 -11.93 -3.04 -19.72
C SER A 151 -11.23 -3.94 -20.73
N ILE A 152 -11.57 -5.24 -20.70
CA ILE A 152 -11.27 -6.17 -21.81
C ILE A 152 -12.39 -6.12 -22.85
N ASP A 153 -13.63 -5.97 -22.37
CA ASP A 153 -14.82 -6.14 -23.19
C ASP A 153 -15.29 -4.81 -23.81
N GLY A 154 -15.87 -4.92 -25.00
CA GLY A 154 -16.47 -3.80 -25.73
C GLY A 154 -15.63 -3.29 -26.92
N PRO A 155 -16.07 -2.22 -27.59
CA PRO A 155 -15.37 -1.65 -28.76
C PRO A 155 -14.02 -1.03 -28.41
N ASN A 156 -13.75 -0.86 -27.12
CA ASN A 156 -12.68 -0.07 -26.55
C ASN A 156 -11.85 -0.93 -25.59
N ASN A 157 -11.17 -1.94 -26.13
CA ASN A 157 -10.33 -2.84 -25.34
C ASN A 157 -9.12 -2.07 -24.78
N GLU A 158 -9.24 -1.63 -23.53
CA GLU A 158 -8.23 -0.84 -22.85
C GLU A 158 -6.99 -1.69 -22.53
N VAL A 159 -7.19 -2.97 -22.20
CA VAL A 159 -6.09 -3.88 -21.88
C VAL A 159 -5.16 -4.07 -23.08
N GLN A 160 -5.66 -4.03 -24.32
CA GLN A 160 -4.87 -4.08 -25.55
C GLN A 160 -4.24 -2.73 -25.94
N ALA A 161 -4.80 -1.62 -25.47
CA ALA A 161 -4.27 -0.29 -25.74
C ALA A 161 -3.04 0.06 -24.88
N VAL A 162 -2.87 -0.59 -23.72
CA VAL A 162 -1.70 -0.39 -22.85
C VAL A 162 -0.40 -0.71 -23.61
N ARG A 163 0.68 0.03 -23.36
CA ARG A 163 1.99 -0.30 -23.91
C ARG A 163 2.56 -1.58 -23.27
N GLU A 164 3.19 -2.43 -24.06
CA GLU A 164 3.93 -3.60 -23.53
C GLU A 164 5.03 -3.15 -22.56
N GLY A 165 5.13 -3.82 -21.41
CA GLY A 165 6.05 -3.42 -20.34
C GLY A 165 5.65 -2.15 -19.58
N GLY A 166 4.51 -1.54 -19.92
CA GLY A 166 3.98 -0.38 -19.22
C GLY A 166 3.55 -0.70 -17.78
N THR A 167 3.32 0.34 -16.99
CA THR A 167 2.81 0.23 -15.62
C THR A 167 1.38 0.76 -15.54
N ILE A 168 0.48 0.04 -14.88
CA ILE A 168 -0.88 0.50 -14.60
C ILE A 168 -1.16 0.50 -13.09
N ILE A 169 -1.78 1.57 -12.59
CA ILE A 169 -2.20 1.71 -11.20
C ILE A 169 -3.70 1.96 -11.20
N SER A 170 -4.47 1.01 -10.65
CA SER A 170 -5.93 1.11 -10.57
C SER A 170 -6.54 0.13 -9.57
N PHE A 171 -7.86 0.21 -9.36
CA PHE A 171 -8.60 -0.84 -8.66
C PHE A 171 -8.82 -2.02 -9.60
N LEU A 172 -8.10 -3.13 -9.38
CA LEU A 172 -8.17 -4.31 -10.25
C LEU A 172 -9.12 -5.38 -9.71
N TYR A 173 -9.24 -5.53 -8.39
CA TYR A 173 -9.98 -6.63 -7.76
C TYR A 173 -9.55 -8.00 -8.33
N PRO A 174 -8.28 -8.39 -8.18
CA PRO A 174 -7.69 -9.51 -8.93
C PRO A 174 -8.32 -10.88 -8.64
N VAL A 175 -9.03 -11.04 -7.52
CA VAL A 175 -9.76 -12.28 -7.20
C VAL A 175 -11.04 -12.39 -8.05
N GLN A 176 -11.73 -11.28 -8.28
CA GLN A 176 -12.96 -11.22 -9.07
C GLN A 176 -12.65 -11.14 -10.57
N ASN A 177 -11.61 -10.40 -10.95
CA ASN A 177 -11.29 -10.06 -12.34
C ASN A 177 -10.05 -10.81 -12.84
N ARG A 178 -9.99 -12.13 -12.63
CA ARG A 178 -8.87 -12.96 -13.11
C ARG A 178 -8.57 -12.78 -14.61
N PRO A 179 -9.57 -12.71 -15.52
CA PRO A 179 -9.30 -12.52 -16.95
C PRO A 179 -8.52 -11.23 -17.25
N VAL A 180 -8.82 -10.13 -16.54
CA VAL A 180 -8.12 -8.84 -16.71
C VAL A 180 -6.66 -8.97 -16.30
N VAL A 181 -6.40 -9.61 -15.16
CA VAL A 181 -5.04 -9.81 -14.64
C VAL A 181 -4.23 -10.72 -15.57
N GLU A 182 -4.81 -11.82 -16.03
CA GLU A 182 -4.16 -12.75 -16.96
C GLU A 182 -3.86 -12.07 -18.30
N ALA A 183 -4.77 -11.24 -18.82
CA ALA A 183 -4.54 -10.47 -20.03
C ALA A 183 -3.43 -9.41 -19.87
N LEU A 184 -3.40 -8.67 -18.75
CA LEU A 184 -2.31 -7.73 -18.45
C LEU A 184 -0.96 -8.45 -18.30
N ALA A 185 -0.95 -9.60 -17.62
CA ALA A 185 0.24 -10.42 -17.44
C ALA A 185 0.79 -10.96 -18.76
N SER A 186 -0.10 -11.40 -19.68
CA SER A 186 0.28 -11.89 -21.01
C SER A 186 1.02 -10.84 -21.85
N ARG A 187 0.77 -9.55 -21.59
CA ARG A 187 1.41 -8.41 -22.27
C ARG A 187 2.63 -7.87 -21.52
N GLY A 188 3.03 -8.52 -20.43
CA GLY A 188 4.15 -8.07 -19.59
C GLY A 188 3.90 -6.73 -18.89
N VAL A 189 2.63 -6.33 -18.71
CA VAL A 189 2.28 -5.08 -18.02
C VAL A 189 2.46 -5.25 -16.52
N THR A 190 3.13 -4.29 -15.89
CA THR A 190 3.25 -4.23 -14.43
C THR A 190 2.03 -3.55 -13.85
N SER A 191 1.23 -4.25 -13.04
CA SER A 191 -0.02 -3.70 -12.50
C SER A 191 -0.02 -3.62 -10.99
N PHE A 192 -0.39 -2.46 -10.44
CA PHE A 192 -0.58 -2.25 -9.00
C PHE A 192 -2.08 -2.17 -8.69
N ALA A 193 -2.56 -3.16 -7.93
CA ALA A 193 -3.95 -3.21 -7.45
C ALA A 193 -4.10 -2.37 -6.17
N MET A 194 -4.77 -1.23 -6.26
CA MET A 194 -5.00 -0.34 -5.11
C MET A 194 -5.85 -0.99 -4.01
N ASP A 195 -6.67 -1.99 -4.35
CA ASP A 195 -7.45 -2.78 -3.39
C ASP A 195 -6.60 -3.79 -2.59
N ARG A 196 -5.34 -4.03 -2.97
CA ARG A 196 -4.44 -5.00 -2.33
C ARG A 196 -3.33 -4.37 -1.52
N ILE A 197 -3.43 -3.08 -1.24
CA ILE A 197 -2.49 -2.41 -0.35
C ILE A 197 -2.67 -2.96 1.07
N PRO A 198 -1.60 -3.44 1.73
CA PRO A 198 -1.71 -4.00 3.06
C PRO A 198 -2.07 -2.91 4.06
N ARG A 199 -3.02 -3.20 4.96
CA ARG A 199 -3.45 -2.29 6.03
C ARG A 199 -2.44 -2.29 7.19
N ILE A 200 -1.31 -1.62 6.97
CA ILE A 200 -0.22 -1.42 7.94
C ILE A 200 0.13 0.06 8.06
N SER A 201 0.72 0.48 9.19
CA SER A 201 1.00 1.90 9.49
C SER A 201 1.80 2.64 8.41
N ARG A 202 2.78 1.98 7.77
CA ARG A 202 3.58 2.56 6.70
C ARG A 202 2.80 2.82 5.40
N ALA A 203 1.77 2.03 5.14
CA ALA A 203 1.02 2.07 3.89
C ALA A 203 -0.30 2.84 3.99
N GLN A 204 -0.62 3.38 5.17
CA GLN A 204 -1.90 4.05 5.42
C GLN A 204 -2.16 5.25 4.48
N VAL A 205 -1.12 5.97 4.06
CA VAL A 205 -1.24 7.08 3.10
C VAL A 205 -1.61 6.65 1.68
N PHE A 206 -1.49 5.36 1.38
CA PHE A 206 -1.82 4.78 0.09
C PHE A 206 -3.13 3.97 0.13
N ASP A 207 -3.75 3.80 1.31
CA ASP A 207 -5.00 3.04 1.44
C ASP A 207 -6.16 3.82 0.83
N ALA A 208 -6.71 3.28 -0.26
CA ALA A 208 -7.79 3.90 -1.02
C ALA A 208 -9.18 3.29 -0.71
N LEU A 209 -9.25 2.31 0.21
CA LEU A 209 -10.46 1.56 0.58
C LEU A 209 -11.03 1.92 1.96
#